data_AF-A0A2G9T8G4-F1
#
_entry.id   AF-A0A2G9T8G4-F1
#
_cell.length_a   1.000
_cell.length_b   1.000
_cell.length_c   1.000
_cell.angle_alpha   90.00
_cell.angle_beta   90.00
_cell.angle_gamma   90.00
#
_symmetry.space_group_name_H-M   'P 1'
#
loop_
_entity.id
_entity.type
_entity.pdbx_description
1 polymer ?
#
loop_
_entity_poly.entity_id
_entity_poly.type
_entity_poly.pdbx_seq_one_letter_code
_entity_poly.pdbx_strand_id
1 'polypeptide(L)' 'MKYMVDIETFLRAQYAKKVPVFPPRDEIFSAFNLTPLNKIRVVIIGQDPYHGVGQAHGLSFSVKKGVPPPPSLKNIYK' A
#
# COMPACT_ATOMS: atom_id res chain seq x y z
N MET A 1 3.49 4.28 22.24
CA MET A 1 2.91 5.29 21.30
C MET A 1 3.95 6.03 20.46
N LYS A 2 5.18 6.25 20.93
CA LYS A 2 6.23 7.00 20.20
C LYS A 2 6.51 6.48 18.77
N TYR A 3 6.53 5.17 18.57
CA TYR A 3 6.87 4.55 17.28
C TYR A 3 6.01 5.01 16.09
N MET A 4 4.67 4.99 16.20
CA MET A 4 3.79 5.42 15.10
C MET A 4 3.90 6.92 14.81
N VAL A 5 4.09 7.73 15.87
CA VAL A 5 4.33 9.18 15.73
C VAL A 5 5.66 9.46 15.02
N ASP A 6 6.70 8.68 15.31
CA ASP A 6 8.00 8.80 14.63
C ASP A 6 7.89 8.45 13.14
N ILE A 7 7.13 7.40 12.78
CA ILE A 7 6.86 7.04 11.37
C ILE A 7 6.11 8.16 10.66
N GLU A 8 5.04 8.68 11.26
CA GLU A 8 4.26 9.77 10.67
C GLU A 8 5.14 11.01 10.47
N THR A 9 5.97 11.34 11.46
CA THR A 9 6.89 12.48 11.41
C THR A 9 7.91 12.30 10.28
N PHE A 10 8.48 11.10 10.14
CA PHE A 10 9.39 10.76 9.05
C PHE A 10 8.71 10.95 7.68
N LEU A 11 7.52 10.37 7.49
CA LEU A 11 6.79 10.47 6.23
C LEU A 11 6.43 11.92 5.88
N ARG A 12 5.98 12.72 6.87
CA ARG A 12 5.74 14.17 6.70
C ARG A 12 6.98 14.90 6.20
N ALA A 13 8.16 14.59 6.74
CA ALA A 13 9.41 15.17 6.28
C ALA A 13 9.75 14.76 4.84
N GLN A 14 9.48 13.50 4.44
CA GLN A 14 9.69 13.05 3.06
C GLN A 14 8.74 13.76 2.08
N TYR A 15 7.48 13.93 2.44
CA TYR A 15 6.50 14.66 1.62
C TYR A 15 6.90 16.13 1.45
N ALA A 16 7.37 16.79 2.50
CA ALA A 16 7.86 18.18 2.43
C ALA A 16 9.06 18.33 1.47
N LYS A 17 9.91 17.30 1.38
CA LYS A 17 11.03 17.22 0.44
C LYS A 17 10.63 16.81 -0.98
N LYS A 18 9.34 16.57 -1.23
CA LYS A 18 8.81 16.07 -2.51
C LYS A 18 9.44 14.74 -2.95
N VAL A 19 9.87 13.92 -2.00
CA VAL A 19 10.34 12.56 -2.28
C VAL A 19 9.14 11.73 -2.75
N PRO A 20 9.24 10.99 -3.86
CA PRO A 20 8.20 10.06 -4.27
C PRO A 20 7.99 8.98 -3.20
N VAL A 21 6.80 8.93 -2.63
CA VAL A 21 6.39 7.92 -1.65
C VAL A 21 5.10 7.29 -2.17
N PHE A 22 5.03 5.97 -2.13
CA PHE A 22 3.88 5.19 -2.59
C PHE A 22 3.35 4.30 -1.47
N PRO A 23 2.02 4.04 -1.42
CA PRO A 23 0.97 4.64 -2.25
C PRO A 23 0.72 6.13 -1.87
N PRO A 24 -0.21 6.83 -2.56
CA PRO A 24 -0.75 8.10 -2.08
C PRO A 24 -1.15 8.05 -0.60
N ARG A 25 -0.99 9.17 0.11
CA ARG A 25 -1.14 9.23 1.58
C ARG A 25 -2.49 8.72 2.07
N ASP A 26 -3.56 9.01 1.34
CA ASP A 26 -4.94 8.61 1.60
C ASP A 26 -5.20 7.11 1.35
N GLU A 27 -4.31 6.44 0.62
CA GLU A 27 -4.41 5.02 0.30
C GLU A 27 -3.52 4.13 1.20
N ILE A 28 -2.70 4.69 2.11
CA ILE A 28 -1.80 3.90 2.98
C ILE A 28 -2.56 2.84 3.79
N PHE A 29 -3.76 3.15 4.27
CA PHE A 29 -4.58 2.28 5.11
C PHE A 29 -5.76 1.63 4.36
N SER A 30 -5.75 1.60 3.02
CA SER A 30 -6.85 1.03 2.21
C SER A 30 -7.25 -0.38 2.64
N ALA A 31 -6.29 -1.26 2.98
CA ALA A 31 -6.59 -2.62 3.44
C ALA A 31 -7.53 -2.65 4.66
N PHE A 32 -7.28 -1.78 5.65
CA PHE A 32 -8.11 -1.70 6.86
C PHE A 32 -9.43 -0.99 6.59
N ASN A 33 -9.42 0.04 5.74
CA ASN A 33 -10.64 0.79 5.37
C ASN A 33 -11.64 -0.10 4.60
N LEU A 34 -11.13 -0.95 3.70
CA LEU A 34 -11.94 -1.84 2.86
C LEU A 34 -12.39 -3.11 3.59
N THR A 35 -11.61 -3.57 4.58
CA THR A 35 -11.89 -4.81 5.31
C THR A 35 -11.91 -4.56 6.83
N PRO A 36 -13.07 -4.20 7.40
CA PRO A 36 -13.23 -4.07 8.84
C PRO A 36 -12.81 -5.34 9.59
N LEU A 37 -12.25 -5.19 10.79
CA LEU A 37 -11.67 -6.28 11.60
C LEU A 37 -12.61 -7.50 11.75
N ASN A 38 -13.89 -7.27 12.02
CA ASN A 38 -14.89 -8.32 12.20
C ASN A 38 -15.34 -9.02 10.90
N LYS A 39 -14.90 -8.53 9.73
CA LYS A 39 -15.18 -9.12 8.42
C LYS A 39 -13.97 -9.86 7.84
N ILE A 40 -12.82 -9.83 8.51
CA ILE A 40 -11.62 -10.54 8.06
C ILE A 40 -11.88 -12.04 8.10
N ARG A 41 -11.54 -12.72 6.99
CA ARG A 41 -11.61 -14.19 6.86
C ARG A 41 -10.30 -14.81 6.40
N VAL A 42 -9.55 -14.08 5.57
CA VAL A 42 -8.27 -14.50 5.00
C VAL A 42 -7.32 -13.31 5.08
N VAL A 43 -6.05 -13.58 5.38
CA VAL A 43 -4.98 -12.57 5.40
C VAL A 43 -3.92 -12.99 4.38
N ILE A 44 -3.64 -12.11 3.42
CA ILE A 44 -2.54 -12.25 2.45
C ILE A 44 -1.52 -11.16 2.79
N ILE A 45 -0.26 -11.56 2.99
CA ILE A 45 0.81 -10.66 3.42
C ILE A 45 1.74 -10.42 2.22
N GLY A 46 1.93 -9.15 1.87
CA GLY A 46 2.99 -8.69 0.97
C GLY A 46 4.14 -8.06 1.75
N GLN A 47 5.25 -7.77 1.08
CA GLN A 47 6.42 -7.14 1.69
C GLN A 47 6.31 -5.61 1.61
N ASP A 48 6.49 -5.04 0.42
CA ASP A 48 6.49 -3.60 0.16
C ASP A 48 5.43 -3.22 -0.88
N PRO A 49 4.92 -1.98 -0.88
CA PRO A 49 4.10 -1.46 -1.97
C PRO A 49 4.87 -1.46 -3.30
N TYR A 50 4.15 -1.58 -4.41
CA TYR A 50 4.73 -1.30 -5.73
C TYR A 50 5.25 0.15 -5.81
N HIS A 51 6.43 0.34 -6.40
CA HIS A 51 7.12 1.63 -6.48
C HIS A 51 6.88 2.38 -7.81
N GLY A 52 6.12 1.80 -8.75
CA GLY A 52 5.74 2.47 -9.99
C GLY A 52 4.60 3.45 -9.78
N VAL A 53 4.65 4.60 -10.46
CA VAL A 53 3.60 5.62 -10.41
C VAL A 53 2.25 5.01 -10.77
N GLY A 54 1.26 5.15 -9.89
CA GLY A 54 -0.10 4.63 -10.08
C GLY A 54 -0.28 3.13 -9.85
N GLN A 55 0.77 2.38 -9.49
CA GLN A 55 0.67 0.94 -9.26
C GLN A 55 0.07 0.61 -7.89
N ALA A 56 0.73 1.05 -6.80
CA ALA A 56 0.29 0.76 -5.45
C ALA A 56 -0.94 1.59 -5.06
N HIS A 57 -1.87 0.96 -4.34
CA HIS A 57 -3.09 1.60 -3.82
C HIS A 57 -3.52 1.08 -2.43
N GLY A 58 -2.56 0.58 -1.66
CA GLY A 58 -2.77 0.17 -0.26
C GLY A 58 -3.26 -1.26 -0.04
N LEU A 59 -3.17 -2.12 -1.06
CA LEU A 59 -3.50 -3.55 -1.00
C LEU A 59 -2.33 -4.38 -1.52
N SER A 60 -1.95 -5.44 -0.80
CA SER A 60 -0.86 -6.35 -1.20
C SER A 60 -1.16 -6.99 -2.56
N PHE A 61 -0.16 -7.09 -3.44
CA PHE A 61 -0.23 -7.66 -4.80
C PHE A 61 -1.17 -6.95 -5.78
N SER A 62 -2.09 -6.10 -5.32
CA SER A 62 -3.09 -5.45 -6.15
C SER A 62 -2.52 -4.23 -6.88
N VAL A 63 -3.06 -3.95 -8.08
CA VAL A 63 -2.78 -2.75 -8.86
C VAL A 63 -4.08 -2.09 -9.31
N LYS A 64 -4.05 -0.77 -9.58
CA LYS A 64 -5.23 -0.03 -10.06
C LYS A 64 -5.69 -0.54 -11.44
N LYS A 65 -6.99 -0.37 -11.73
CA LYS A 65 -7.57 -0.73 -13.04
C LYS A 65 -6.81 -0.01 -14.16
N GLY A 66 -6.47 -0.77 -15.21
CA GLY A 66 -5.68 -0.28 -16.35
C GLY A 66 -4.17 -0.44 -16.19
N VAL A 67 -3.68 -0.77 -14.99
CA VAL A 67 -2.26 -1.11 -14.77
C VAL A 67 -2.04 -2.59 -15.10
N PRO A 68 -1.04 -2.94 -15.93
CA PRO A 68 -0.70 -4.33 -16.20
C PRO A 68 -0.32 -5.09 -14.92
N PRO A 69 -0.80 -6.33 -14.72
CA PRO A 69 -0.43 -7.14 -13.56
C PRO A 69 1.09 -7.36 -13.46
N PRO A 70 1.72 -7.13 -12.29
CA PRO A 70 3.13 -7.44 -12.08
C PRO A 70 3.40 -8.95 -12.11
N PRO A 71 4.65 -9.40 -12.30
CA PRO A 71 4.99 -10.83 -12.40
C PRO A 71 4.44 -11.68 -11.26
N SER A 72 4.51 -11.19 -10.01
CA SER A 72 3.97 -11.89 -8.85
C SER A 72 2.45 -12.07 -8.93
N LEU A 73 1.70 -11.03 -9.33
CA LEU A 73 0.26 -11.13 -9.49
C LEU A 73 -0.13 -12.05 -10.66
N LYS A 74 0.64 -12.03 -11.77
CA LYS A 74 0.46 -12.97 -12.88
C LYS A 74 0.64 -14.41 -12.44
N ASN A 75 1.57 -14.68 -11.53
CA ASN A 75 1.78 -16.03 -11.00
C ASN A 75 0.68 -16.46 -10.02
N ILE A 76 0.07 -15.52 -9.27
CA ILE A 76 -1.10 -15.80 -8.42
C ILE A 76 -2.34 -16.18 -9.25
N TYR A 77 -2.47 -15.66 -10.48
CA TYR A 77 -3.58 -15.99 -11.38
C TYR A 77 -3.45 -17.34 -12.10
N LYS A 78 -2.27 -17.97 -12.07
CA LYS A 78 -2.06 -19.30 -12.66
C LYS A 78 -2.52 -20.37 -11.69
#